data_AF-A0A357B3W1-F1
#
_entry.id   AF-A0A357B3W1-F1
#
_cell.length_a   1.000
_cell.length_b   1.000
_cell.length_c   1.000
_cell.angle_alpha   90.00
_cell.angle_beta   90.00
_cell.angle_gamma   90.00
#
_symmetry.space_group_name_H-M   'P 1'
#
loop_
_entity.id
_entity.type
_entity.pdbx_description
1 polymer ?
#
loop_
_entity_poly.entity_id
_entity_poly.type
_entity_poly.pdbx_seq_one_letter_code
_entity_poly.pdbx_strand_id
1 'polypeptide(L)'
;MNPGQEIVKWLRPAGCVLVLLLSALALVTLFISGNDPVKGYHPPQTSAYYAQHPEALKAELEQNVFPALSGIESCRVTEEGKLLITLTGEGFAVARSALLRYYDKELFEFVIPTE
;
A
#
# COMPACT_ATOMS: atom_id res chain seq x y z
N MET A 1 -13.98 24.15 50.42
CA MET A 1 -13.40 23.63 49.16
C MET A 1 -14.52 23.46 48.15
N ASN A 2 -14.36 23.97 46.92
CA ASN A 2 -15.42 24.05 45.92
C ASN A 2 -15.28 22.84 44.95
N PRO A 3 -16.16 21.82 45.01
CA PRO A 3 -15.99 20.54 44.32
C PRO A 3 -15.94 20.66 42.79
N GLY A 4 -16.52 21.73 42.22
CA GLY A 4 -16.47 21.99 40.79
C GLY A 4 -15.07 22.30 40.24
N GLN A 5 -14.12 22.77 41.06
CA GLN A 5 -12.77 23.09 40.59
C GLN A 5 -11.83 21.88 40.51
N GLU A 6 -12.11 20.80 41.24
CA GLU A 6 -11.32 19.57 41.16
C GLU A 6 -11.67 18.75 39.91
N ILE A 7 -12.96 18.69 39.54
CA ILE A 7 -13.43 18.01 38.33
C ILE A 7 -12.84 18.67 37.08
N VAL A 8 -12.79 20.00 37.03
CA VAL A 8 -12.20 20.77 35.91
C VAL A 8 -10.68 20.57 35.81
N LYS A 9 -9.98 20.45 36.95
CA LYS A 9 -8.53 20.19 36.96
C LYS A 9 -8.19 18.78 36.45
N TRP A 10 -9.06 17.80 36.67
CA TRP A 10 -8.88 16.42 36.20
C TRP A 10 -9.37 16.21 34.75
N LEU A 11 -10.39 16.96 34.32
CA LEU A 11 -10.92 16.90 32.96
C LEU A 11 -9.96 17.47 31.91
N ARG A 12 -9.11 18.45 32.27
CA ARG A 12 -8.09 19.01 31.36
C ARG A 12 -7.08 17.98 30.85
N PRO A 13 -6.38 17.21 31.71
CA PRO A 13 -5.45 16.19 31.25
C PRO A 13 -6.18 15.02 30.57
N ALA A 14 -7.33 14.60 31.09
CA ALA A 14 -8.11 13.50 30.49
C ALA A 14 -8.61 13.85 29.08
N GLY A 15 -9.08 15.09 28.87
CA GLY A 15 -9.49 15.58 27.56
C GLY A 15 -8.31 15.71 26.59
N CYS A 16 -7.14 16.14 27.07
CA CYS A 16 -5.93 16.19 26.26
C CYS A 16 -5.49 14.79 25.81
N VAL A 17 -5.49 13.81 26.71
CA VAL A 17 -5.19 12.41 26.38
C VAL A 17 -6.20 11.85 25.38
N LEU A 18 -7.50 12.11 25.56
CA LEU A 18 -8.54 11.68 24.61
C LEU A 18 -8.33 12.27 23.21
N VAL A 19 -8.04 13.57 23.11
CA VAL A 19 -7.77 14.24 21.82
C VAL A 19 -6.50 13.69 21.18
N LEU A 20 -5.45 13.44 21.95
CA LEU A 20 -4.23 12.81 21.44
C LEU A 20 -4.49 11.38 20.95
N LEU A 21 -5.30 10.60 21.67
CA LEU A 21 -5.72 9.26 21.26
C LEU A 21 -6.55 9.29 19.97
N LEU A 22 -7.53 10.18 19.88
CA LEU A 22 -8.36 10.34 18.67
C LEU A 22 -7.53 10.86 17.49
N SER A 23 -6.59 11.76 17.72
CA SER A 23 -5.68 12.26 16.68
C SER A 23 -4.71 11.18 16.19
N ALA A 24 -4.14 10.38 17.09
CA ALA A 24 -3.32 9.22 16.73
C ALA A 24 -4.14 8.18 15.96
N LEU A 25 -5.36 7.88 16.39
CA LEU A 25 -6.25 6.97 15.68
C LEU A 25 -6.60 7.50 14.30
N ALA A 26 -6.90 8.80 14.16
CA ALA A 26 -7.16 9.44 12.87
C ALA A 26 -5.93 9.40 11.94
N LEU A 27 -4.72 9.61 12.47
CA LEU A 27 -3.49 9.45 11.70
C LEU A 27 -3.33 8.00 11.25
N VAL A 28 -3.48 7.03 12.15
CA VAL A 28 -3.40 5.60 11.84
C VAL A 28 -4.43 5.22 10.78
N THR A 29 -5.68 5.66 10.90
CA THR A 29 -6.70 5.37 9.88
C THR A 29 -6.40 6.08 8.56
N LEU A 30 -5.86 7.30 8.55
CA LEU A 30 -5.42 7.97 7.32
C LEU A 30 -4.25 7.25 6.65
N PHE A 31 -3.32 6.68 7.42
CA PHE A 31 -2.22 5.88 6.89
C PHE A 31 -2.68 4.49 6.41
N ILE A 32 -3.67 3.86 7.06
CA ILE A 32 -4.28 2.60 6.62
C ILE A 32 -5.16 2.82 5.37
N SER A 33 -5.92 3.91 5.35
CA SER A 33 -6.67 4.40 4.19
C SER A 33 -5.78 5.16 3.19
N GLY A 34 -4.45 4.97 3.29
CA GLY A 34 -3.46 5.58 2.42
C GLY A 34 -3.93 5.52 0.99
N ASN A 35 -4.06 6.72 0.42
CA ASN A 35 -4.55 7.04 -0.91
C ASN A 35 -4.19 5.93 -1.89
N ASP A 36 -5.20 5.33 -2.52
CA ASP A 36 -5.02 4.28 -3.51
C ASP A 36 -3.85 4.63 -4.45
N PRO A 37 -2.81 3.79 -4.55
CA PRO A 37 -1.66 4.08 -5.39
C PRO A 37 -2.09 4.31 -6.85
N VAL A 38 -3.22 3.72 -7.25
CA VAL A 38 -3.93 4.06 -8.49
C VAL A 38 -5.38 4.39 -8.14
N LYS A 39 -5.77 5.67 -8.25
CA LYS A 39 -7.12 6.15 -7.89
C LYS A 39 -8.22 5.34 -8.62
N GLY A 40 -9.06 4.63 -7.86
CA GLY A 40 -10.22 3.91 -8.39
C GLY A 40 -9.89 2.58 -9.08
N TYR A 41 -8.66 2.10 -8.94
CA TYR A 41 -8.25 0.83 -9.51
C TYR A 41 -8.74 -0.34 -8.65
N HIS A 42 -9.57 -1.19 -9.25
CA HIS A 42 -9.97 -2.47 -8.69
C HIS A 42 -9.51 -3.57 -9.65
N PRO A 43 -8.72 -4.56 -9.18
CA PRO A 43 -8.31 -5.66 -10.03
C PRO A 43 -9.56 -6.40 -10.54
N PRO A 44 -9.67 -6.63 -11.86
CA PRO A 44 -10.87 -7.22 -12.45
C PRO A 44 -11.01 -8.72 -12.17
N GLN A 45 -9.92 -9.39 -11.75
CA GLN A 45 -9.87 -10.82 -11.47
C GLN A 45 -9.19 -11.10 -10.12
N THR A 46 -9.38 -12.32 -9.61
CA THR A 46 -8.81 -12.75 -8.33
C THR A 46 -7.33 -13.12 -8.44
N SER A 47 -6.59 -13.01 -7.34
CA SER A 47 -5.17 -13.43 -7.28
C SER A 47 -4.97 -14.89 -7.74
N ALA A 48 -5.94 -15.77 -7.48
CA ALA A 48 -5.90 -17.17 -7.91
C ALA A 48 -6.00 -17.33 -9.44
N TYR A 49 -6.77 -16.47 -10.12
CA TYR A 49 -6.83 -16.44 -11.59
C TYR A 49 -5.50 -16.01 -12.18
N TYR A 50 -4.90 -14.96 -11.61
CA TYR A 50 -3.61 -14.45 -12.08
C TYR A 50 -2.43 -15.39 -11.80
N ALA A 51 -2.51 -16.20 -10.74
CA ALA A 51 -1.54 -17.28 -10.51
C ALA A 51 -1.53 -18.31 -11.66
N GLN A 52 -2.66 -18.52 -12.33
CA GLN A 52 -2.78 -19.42 -13.48
C GLN A 52 -2.55 -18.70 -14.82
N HIS A 53 -2.65 -17.36 -14.85
CA HIS A 53 -2.52 -16.53 -16.03
C HIS A 53 -1.58 -15.32 -15.79
N PRO A 54 -0.28 -15.56 -15.56
CA PRO A 54 0.67 -14.48 -15.28
C PRO A 54 0.86 -13.51 -16.45
N GLU A 55 0.69 -13.97 -17.69
CA GLU A 55 0.70 -13.11 -18.89
C GLU A 55 -0.46 -12.10 -18.91
N ALA A 56 -1.64 -12.51 -18.43
CA ALA A 56 -2.79 -11.62 -18.33
C ALA A 56 -2.56 -10.55 -17.24
N LEU A 57 -1.95 -10.94 -16.12
CA LEU A 57 -1.56 -10.00 -15.06
C LEU A 57 -0.51 -9.01 -15.56
N LYS A 58 0.50 -9.47 -16.32
CA LYS A 58 1.50 -8.60 -16.95
C LYS A 58 0.85 -7.53 -17.82
N ALA A 59 0.03 -7.93 -18.77
CA ALA A 59 -0.58 -7.01 -19.74
C ALA A 59 -1.49 -5.99 -19.06
N GLU A 60 -2.18 -6.40 -18.00
CA GLU A 60 -3.06 -5.56 -17.20
C GLU A 60 -2.26 -4.53 -16.38
N LEU A 61 -1.19 -4.97 -15.72
CA LEU A 61 -0.28 -4.09 -15.00
C LEU A 61 0.40 -3.08 -15.93
N GLU A 62 0.87 -3.51 -17.10
CA GLU A 62 1.48 -2.62 -18.11
C GLU A 62 0.52 -1.53 -18.62
N GLN A 63 -0.77 -1.85 -18.75
CA GLN A 63 -1.77 -0.92 -19.27
C GLN A 63 -2.30 0.06 -18.21
N ASN A 64 -2.51 -0.40 -16.98
CA ASN A 64 -3.24 0.38 -15.98
C ASN A 64 -2.37 0.84 -14.81
N VAL A 65 -1.42 0.02 -14.37
CA VAL A 65 -0.69 0.23 -13.11
C VAL A 65 0.69 0.84 -13.36
N PHE A 66 1.45 0.34 -14.33
CA PHE A 66 2.79 0.83 -14.66
C PHE A 66 2.82 2.29 -15.09
N PRO A 67 1.84 2.83 -15.85
CA PRO A 67 1.83 4.26 -16.17
C PRO A 67 1.67 5.16 -14.94
N ALA A 68 1.11 4.63 -13.85
CA ALA A 68 0.93 5.33 -12.58
C ALA A 68 2.10 5.13 -11.61
N LEU A 69 2.99 4.16 -11.85
CA LEU A 69 4.13 3.83 -11.01
C LEU A 69 5.44 4.32 -11.64
N SER A 70 6.22 5.08 -10.88
CA SER A 70 7.57 5.48 -11.29
C SER A 70 8.61 4.41 -10.94
N GLY A 71 9.60 4.23 -11.83
CA GLY A 71 10.77 3.40 -11.56
C GLY A 71 10.64 1.91 -11.91
N ILE A 72 9.74 1.55 -12.83
CA ILE A 72 9.66 0.20 -13.42
C ILE A 72 10.55 0.14 -14.66
N GLU A 73 11.50 -0.78 -14.68
CA GLU A 73 12.42 -0.97 -15.81
C GLU A 73 11.99 -2.10 -16.73
N SER A 74 11.57 -3.23 -16.17
CA SER A 74 11.12 -4.36 -16.96
C SER A 74 10.15 -5.24 -16.19
N CYS A 75 9.24 -5.90 -16.90
CA CYS A 75 8.33 -6.90 -16.35
C CYS A 75 8.33 -8.14 -17.24
N ARG A 76 8.58 -9.31 -16.66
CA ARG A 76 8.62 -10.59 -17.36
C ARG A 76 7.99 -11.69 -16.51
N VAL A 77 7.43 -12.69 -17.17
CA VAL A 77 6.95 -13.90 -16.49
C VAL A 77 8.12 -14.87 -16.35
N THR A 78 8.32 -15.41 -15.16
CA THR A 78 9.32 -16.43 -14.85
C THR A 78 8.84 -17.82 -15.31
N GLU A 79 9.75 -18.77 -15.45
CA GLU A 79 9.40 -20.17 -15.76
C GLU A 79 8.54 -20.82 -14.65
N GLU A 80 8.60 -20.28 -13.42
CA GLU A 80 7.77 -20.68 -12.29
C GLU A 80 6.34 -20.09 -12.32
N GLY A 81 6.03 -19.26 -13.33
CA GLY A 81 4.70 -18.64 -13.48
C GLY A 81 4.48 -17.40 -12.60
N LYS A 82 5.52 -16.83 -12.00
CA LYS A 82 5.46 -15.56 -11.26
C LYS A 82 5.90 -14.38 -12.11
N LEU A 83 5.48 -13.17 -11.75
CA LEU A 83 5.91 -11.93 -12.39
C LEU A 83 7.19 -11.40 -11.78
N LEU A 84 8.27 -11.46 -12.55
CA LEU A 84 9.52 -10.77 -12.25
C LEU A 84 9.42 -9.31 -12.68
N ILE A 85 9.45 -8.40 -11.71
CA ILE A 85 9.43 -6.95 -11.95
C ILE A 85 10.78 -6.38 -11.54
N THR A 86 11.50 -5.88 -12.53
CA THR A 86 12.74 -5.13 -12.35
C THR A 86 12.39 -3.68 -12.06
N LEU A 87 12.79 -3.22 -10.87
CA LEU A 87 12.50 -1.87 -10.38
C LEU A 87 13.82 -1.14 -10.10
N THR A 88 13.87 0.14 -10.45
CA THR A 88 14.94 1.04 -9.99
C THR A 88 14.96 1.13 -8.46
N GLY A 89 16.13 1.35 -7.86
CA GLY A 89 16.26 1.47 -6.40
C GLY A 89 15.38 2.56 -5.78
N GLU A 90 15.20 3.69 -6.48
CA GLU A 90 14.36 4.81 -6.03
C GLU A 90 12.86 4.49 -6.12
N GLY A 91 12.42 3.75 -7.15
CA GLY A 91 11.02 3.35 -7.35
C GLY A 91 10.59 2.10 -6.59
N PHE A 92 11.54 1.32 -6.06
CA PHE A 92 11.27 0.01 -5.46
C PHE A 92 10.22 0.04 -4.34
N ALA A 93 10.39 0.93 -3.36
CA ALA A 93 9.50 0.98 -2.20
C ALA A 93 8.06 1.35 -2.58
N VAL A 94 7.90 2.31 -3.51
CA VAL A 94 6.59 2.80 -3.95
C VAL A 94 5.89 1.76 -4.83
N ALA A 95 6.58 1.26 -5.86
CA ALA A 95 6.01 0.29 -6.79
C ALA A 95 5.67 -1.04 -6.11
N ARG A 96 6.57 -1.54 -5.24
CA ARG A 96 6.29 -2.76 -4.44
C ARG A 96 5.09 -2.58 -3.53
N SER A 97 5.02 -1.47 -2.79
CA SER A 97 3.90 -1.23 -1.87
C SER A 97 2.58 -1.08 -2.62
N ALA A 98 2.60 -0.48 -3.81
CA ALA A 98 1.43 -0.36 -4.66
C ALA A 98 0.94 -1.71 -5.19
N LEU A 99 1.85 -2.55 -5.68
CA LEU A 99 1.49 -3.88 -6.18
C LEU A 99 0.97 -4.79 -5.08
N LEU A 100 1.65 -4.81 -3.92
CA LEU A 100 1.23 -5.58 -2.74
C LEU A 100 -0.07 -5.06 -2.09
N ARG A 101 -0.54 -3.87 -2.48
CA ARG A 101 -1.83 -3.34 -2.04
C ARG A 101 -3.00 -4.06 -2.73
N TYR A 102 -2.82 -4.41 -4.00
CA TYR A 102 -3.87 -4.97 -4.86
C TYR A 102 -3.72 -6.48 -5.08
N TYR A 103 -2.50 -6.99 -5.02
CA TYR A 103 -2.15 -8.35 -5.41
C TYR A 103 -1.31 -9.05 -4.33
N ASP A 104 -1.37 -10.38 -4.32
CA ASP A 104 -0.63 -11.15 -3.33
C ASP A 104 0.87 -11.17 -3.63
N LYS A 105 1.70 -11.23 -2.58
CA LYS A 105 3.16 -11.25 -2.70
C LYS A 105 3.66 -12.47 -3.46
N GLU A 106 2.91 -13.57 -3.43
CA GLU A 106 3.31 -14.84 -4.05
C GLU A 106 3.31 -14.78 -5.58
N LEU A 107 2.62 -13.78 -6.16
CA LEU A 107 2.55 -13.56 -7.60
C LEU A 107 3.76 -12.82 -8.16
N PHE A 108 4.58 -12.18 -7.31
CA PHE A 108 5.67 -11.31 -7.75
C PHE A 108 7.03 -11.70 -7.20
N GLU A 109 8.02 -11.50 -8.04
CA GLU A 109 9.42 -11.44 -7.67
C GLU A 109 9.96 -10.06 -8.02
N PHE A 110 10.50 -9.36 -7.03
CA PHE A 110 11.03 -8.01 -7.22
C PHE A 110 12.55 -8.06 -7.23
N VAL A 111 13.16 -7.51 -8.28
CA VAL A 111 14.62 -7.43 -8.39
C VAL A 111 15.01 -5.98 -8.62
N ILE A 112 16.02 -5.54 -7.86
CA ILE A 112 16.70 -4.26 -8.10
C ILE A 112 17.91 -4.60 -8.96
N PRO A 113 18.07 -4.04 -10.17
CA PRO A 113 19.29 -4.21 -10.91
C PRO A 113 20.41 -3.51 -10.13
N THR A 114 21.31 -4.31 -9.57
CA THR A 114 22.61 -3.84 -9.10
C THR A 114 23.45 -3.54 -10.35
N GLU A 115 23.68 -2.27 -10.64
CA GLU A 115 24.78 -1.85 -11.54
C GLU A 115 26.14 -2.26 -10.98
#